data_AF-A0A4P9YVE3-F1
#
_entry.id   AF-A0A4P9YVE3-F1
#
_cell.length_a   1.000
_cell.length_b   1.000
_cell.length_c   1.000
_cell.angle_alpha   90.00
_cell.angle_beta   90.00
_cell.angle_gamma   90.00
#
_symmetry.space_group_name_H-M   'P 1'
#
loop_
_entity.id
_entity.type
_entity.pdbx_description
1 polymer ?
#
loop_
_entity_poly.entity_id
_entity_poly.type
_entity_poly.pdbx_seq_one_letter_code
_entity_poly.pdbx_strand_id
1 'polypeptide(L)'
;MESISAPASIRGGDSDGSDTDEQENWGLAIHGIPIDKEAQQSAVLVQKPQRAHGPPLLRYVVRRDYAAPIDNPRRILDIGSKDGAWIRNMSAQFPSCKVRGCEGFLVGDKGMPPLPHNCRIDLIDLCKRFPYGDGQFDYIHQRLMGFYTSIEMWALRMRDIYRMLSPGGYVELVELDPDPVHCGQSAMAVNGWIKEKLLGNGIDLGAVRYLDKLLRLAGFTDIHHHAVEVPMGGGTLARGQVMLRLVNLIYSSIYGALLDEASKSKTGEAATTAMPKGHERDSVMELSSSWEDCHDLMDAAQDEFEANRTSVIFRFYWARKPLE
;
A
#
# COMPACT_ATOMS: atom_id res chain seq x y z
N MET A 1 -8.84 -14.00 73.56
CA MET A 1 -9.88 -14.74 72.83
C MET A 1 -9.80 -14.29 71.39
N GLU A 2 -8.86 -14.88 70.65
CA GLU A 2 -9.09 -16.00 69.68
C GLU A 2 -9.55 -15.41 68.33
N SER A 3 -8.69 -15.27 67.30
CA SER A 3 -8.32 -16.28 66.29
C SER A 3 -9.52 -17.11 65.82
N ILE A 4 -9.84 -17.17 64.52
CA ILE A 4 -9.65 -18.33 63.61
C ILE A 4 -10.52 -18.05 62.36
N SER A 5 -9.92 -17.88 61.18
CA SER A 5 -9.81 -18.82 60.04
C SER A 5 -10.96 -18.82 59.03
N ALA A 6 -10.56 -18.87 57.76
CA ALA A 6 -11.36 -19.32 56.63
C ALA A 6 -11.75 -20.81 56.78
N PRO A 7 -12.69 -21.28 55.96
CA PRO A 7 -12.69 -22.65 55.46
C PRO A 7 -12.36 -22.71 53.96
N ALA A 8 -11.67 -23.79 53.62
CA ALA A 8 -11.18 -24.15 52.31
C ALA A 8 -12.23 -24.93 51.47
N SER A 9 -11.97 -24.91 50.16
CA SER A 9 -12.30 -25.85 49.08
C SER A 9 -13.20 -27.06 49.34
N ILE A 10 -14.12 -27.30 48.42
CA ILE A 10 -14.48 -28.64 47.96
C ILE A 10 -14.27 -28.72 46.44
N ARG A 11 -13.50 -29.73 46.04
CA ARG A 11 -13.23 -30.17 44.66
C ARG A 11 -14.39 -31.01 44.11
N GLY A 12 -14.53 -31.01 42.79
CA GLY A 12 -14.75 -32.24 42.03
C GLY A 12 -16.01 -32.26 41.17
N GLY A 13 -15.82 -32.46 39.87
CA GLY A 13 -16.89 -32.86 38.95
C GLY A 13 -16.66 -32.40 37.52
N ASP A 14 -15.77 -33.09 36.80
CA ASP A 14 -15.80 -33.12 35.34
C ASP A 14 -17.13 -33.73 34.88
N SER A 15 -17.83 -33.04 33.99
CA SER A 15 -18.69 -33.70 32.99
C SER A 15 -18.90 -32.79 31.79
N ASP A 16 -18.41 -33.29 30.67
CA ASP A 16 -18.74 -33.01 29.27
C ASP A 16 -20.16 -32.44 29.05
N GLY A 17 -20.24 -31.37 28.25
CA GLY A 17 -21.47 -30.67 27.93
C GLY A 17 -21.21 -29.56 26.91
N SER A 18 -21.31 -29.93 25.65
CA SER A 18 -21.34 -29.05 24.48
C SER A 18 -22.41 -27.94 24.59
N ASP A 19 -22.00 -26.69 24.35
CA ASP A 19 -22.82 -25.57 23.85
C ASP A 19 -21.86 -24.69 23.04
N THR A 20 -21.66 -24.95 21.74
CA THR A 20 -22.32 -24.32 20.59
C THR A 20 -22.46 -22.79 20.64
N ASP A 21 -21.79 -22.16 19.67
CA ASP A 21 -22.18 -20.95 18.95
C ASP A 21 -22.47 -19.66 19.72
N GLU A 22 -21.42 -18.84 19.87
CA GLU A 22 -21.52 -17.40 19.62
C GLU A 22 -20.46 -16.99 18.60
N GLN A 23 -20.71 -17.41 17.36
CA GLN A 23 -20.05 -16.91 16.17
C GLN A 23 -20.61 -15.50 15.89
N GLU A 24 -20.06 -14.49 16.56
CA GLU A 24 -20.43 -13.10 16.30
C GLU A 24 -19.98 -12.70 14.89
N ASN A 25 -21.01 -12.60 14.06
CA ASN A 25 -21.06 -12.28 12.65
C ASN A 25 -20.57 -10.85 12.37
N TRP A 26 -19.26 -10.66 12.16
CA TRP A 26 -18.70 -9.41 11.65
C TRP A 26 -18.88 -9.33 10.12
N GLY A 27 -20.09 -8.94 9.72
CA GLY A 27 -20.45 -8.64 8.34
C GLY A 27 -19.57 -7.53 7.75
N LEU A 28 -18.87 -7.89 6.67
CA LEU A 28 -18.10 -7.03 5.78
C LEU A 28 -19.00 -5.97 5.15
N ALA A 29 -18.76 -4.71 5.48
CA ALA A 29 -19.19 -3.57 4.67
C ALA A 29 -17.94 -2.90 4.10
N ILE A 30 -17.61 -3.31 2.88
CA ILE A 30 -17.02 -2.46 1.85
C ILE A 30 -18.23 -1.94 1.07
N HIS A 31 -18.55 -0.66 1.17
CA HIS A 31 -19.42 -0.03 0.19
C HIS A 31 -18.51 0.73 -0.76
N GLY A 32 -18.44 0.45 -2.07
CA GLY A 32 -19.46 -0.18 -2.91
C GLY A 32 -18.95 -1.18 -3.97
N ILE A 33 -18.48 -2.36 -3.54
CA ILE A 33 -18.50 -3.56 -4.38
C ILE A 33 -19.03 -4.71 -3.50
N PRO A 34 -20.14 -5.40 -3.85
CA PRO A 34 -20.54 -6.61 -3.12
C PRO A 34 -19.47 -7.68 -3.36
N ILE A 35 -18.83 -8.16 -2.29
CA ILE A 35 -17.91 -9.29 -2.38
C ILE A 35 -18.69 -10.54 -1.99
N ASP A 36 -19.02 -11.34 -3.00
CA ASP A 36 -19.43 -12.72 -2.81
C ASP A 36 -18.33 -13.50 -2.06
N LYS A 37 -18.72 -14.36 -1.13
CA LYS A 37 -17.80 -15.14 -0.28
C LYS A 37 -16.89 -16.06 -1.11
N GLU A 38 -17.29 -16.42 -2.34
CA GLU A 38 -16.43 -17.13 -3.29
C GLU A 38 -15.31 -16.26 -3.87
N ALA A 39 -15.52 -14.95 -4.07
CA ALA A 39 -14.49 -14.03 -4.58
C ALA A 39 -13.33 -13.82 -3.58
N GLN A 40 -13.57 -14.07 -2.29
CA GLN A 40 -12.53 -14.10 -1.26
C GLN A 40 -11.61 -15.34 -1.44
N GLN A 41 -12.13 -16.45 -1.95
CA GLN A 41 -11.34 -17.63 -2.34
C GLN A 41 -10.71 -17.48 -3.73
N SER A 42 -11.37 -16.79 -4.67
CA SER A 42 -10.82 -16.53 -6.01
C SER A 42 -9.67 -15.52 -6.00
N ALA A 43 -9.73 -14.47 -5.15
CA ALA A 43 -8.62 -13.54 -4.93
C ALA A 43 -7.40 -14.22 -4.28
N VAL A 44 -7.63 -15.28 -3.51
CA VAL A 44 -6.59 -16.17 -2.96
C VAL A 44 -6.01 -17.11 -4.04
N LEU A 45 -6.75 -17.37 -5.13
CA LEU A 45 -6.35 -18.32 -6.19
C LEU A 45 -5.66 -17.67 -7.40
N VAL A 46 -5.79 -16.35 -7.63
CA VAL A 46 -5.16 -15.67 -8.77
C VAL A 46 -3.76 -15.12 -8.46
N GLN A 47 -3.34 -15.09 -7.21
CA GLN A 47 -1.95 -14.77 -6.86
C GLN A 47 -1.09 -16.04 -6.90
N LYS A 48 -0.57 -16.40 -8.07
CA LYS A 48 0.57 -17.33 -8.12
C LYS A 48 1.70 -16.72 -7.27
N PRO A 49 2.29 -17.48 -6.33
CA PRO A 49 3.33 -16.95 -5.48
C PRO A 49 4.59 -16.69 -6.32
N GLN A 50 4.82 -15.42 -6.66
CA GLN A 50 6.11 -15.03 -7.22
C GLN A 50 7.09 -14.86 -6.06
N ARG A 51 8.10 -15.75 -6.02
CA ARG A 51 9.19 -15.87 -5.04
C ARG A 51 10.11 -14.64 -4.90
N ALA A 52 9.72 -13.46 -5.36
CA ALA A 52 10.57 -12.28 -5.33
C ALA A 52 10.20 -11.38 -4.15
N HIS A 53 11.02 -11.41 -3.09
CA HIS A 53 11.15 -10.26 -2.20
C HIS A 53 11.28 -9.01 -3.05
N GLY A 54 10.42 -8.01 -2.81
CA GLY A 54 10.58 -6.72 -3.48
C GLY A 54 11.98 -6.18 -3.15
N PRO A 55 12.79 -5.75 -4.13
CA PRO A 55 14.08 -5.13 -3.83
C PRO A 55 13.87 -3.95 -2.88
N PRO A 56 14.74 -3.71 -1.87
CA PRO A 56 14.61 -2.59 -0.93
C PRO A 56 14.67 -1.25 -1.67
N LEU A 57 13.52 -0.79 -2.15
CA LEU A 57 13.41 0.27 -3.14
C LEU A 57 14.11 1.55 -2.69
N LEU A 58 13.89 1.97 -1.45
CA LEU A 58 14.50 3.18 -0.88
C LEU A 58 16.02 3.08 -0.86
N ARG A 59 16.56 1.91 -0.51
CA ARG A 59 18.01 1.67 -0.54
C ARG A 59 18.57 1.72 -1.96
N TYR A 60 17.78 1.41 -2.98
CA TYR A 60 18.19 1.54 -4.38
C TYR A 60 18.06 2.98 -4.91
N VAL A 61 17.01 3.71 -4.52
CA VAL A 61 16.70 5.06 -5.01
C VAL A 61 17.49 6.13 -4.26
N VAL A 62 17.51 6.09 -2.92
CA VAL A 62 18.14 7.11 -2.05
C VAL A 62 19.30 6.60 -1.20
N ARG A 63 19.72 5.33 -1.39
CA ARG A 63 20.82 4.68 -0.64
C ARG A 63 20.64 4.61 0.88
N ARG A 64 19.43 4.86 1.37
CA ARG A 64 19.02 4.78 2.79
C ARG A 64 17.64 4.14 2.87
N ASP A 65 17.26 3.64 4.04
CA ASP A 65 15.93 3.06 4.27
C ASP A 65 14.89 4.11 4.70
N TYR A 66 15.34 5.34 5.02
CA TYR A 66 14.51 6.50 5.37
C TYR A 66 15.27 7.81 5.08
N ALA A 67 14.56 8.91 4.88
CA ALA A 67 15.09 10.26 4.63
C ALA A 67 14.84 11.24 5.79
N ALA A 68 13.76 11.06 6.54
CA ALA A 68 13.38 11.89 7.67
C ALA A 68 14.47 11.88 8.77
N PRO A 69 14.73 13.01 9.44
CA PRO A 69 15.78 13.13 10.45
C PRO A 69 15.31 12.55 11.80
N ILE A 70 15.04 11.24 11.82
CA ILE A 70 14.67 10.50 13.03
C ILE A 70 15.91 10.16 13.86
N ASP A 71 15.79 10.27 15.18
CA ASP A 71 16.83 9.89 16.14
C ASP A 71 16.24 8.93 17.19
N ASN A 72 16.77 7.71 17.24
CA ASN A 72 16.40 6.67 18.20
C ASN A 72 14.87 6.54 18.47
N PRO A 73 14.04 6.32 17.44
CA PRO A 73 12.60 6.13 17.62
C PRO A 73 12.32 4.93 18.51
N ARG A 74 11.28 5.01 19.35
CA ARG A 74 10.82 3.91 20.20
C ARG A 74 9.76 3.07 19.51
N ARG A 75 8.91 3.69 18.67
CA ARG A 75 7.81 3.04 17.96
C ARG A 75 7.70 3.55 16.53
N ILE A 76 7.79 2.63 15.57
CA ILE A 76 7.66 2.88 14.13
C ILE A 76 6.41 2.17 13.61
N LEU A 77 5.67 2.81 12.69
CA LEU A 77 4.64 2.18 11.87
C LEU A 77 5.01 2.27 10.38
N ASP A 78 4.82 1.17 9.65
CA ASP A 78 4.89 1.07 8.19
C ASP A 78 3.51 0.74 7.63
N ILE A 79 2.92 1.66 6.88
CA ILE A 79 1.58 1.52 6.28
C ILE A 79 1.72 0.90 4.89
N GLY A 80 1.01 -0.20 4.64
CA GLY A 80 1.17 -0.98 3.40
C GLY A 80 2.45 -1.82 3.41
N SER A 81 2.73 -2.47 4.54
CA SER A 81 4.02 -3.13 4.81
C SER A 81 4.26 -4.40 3.99
N LYS A 82 3.23 -4.93 3.33
CA LYS A 82 3.30 -6.11 2.46
C LYS A 82 3.98 -7.30 3.14
N ASP A 83 5.14 -7.73 2.65
CA ASP A 83 5.91 -8.89 3.12
C ASP A 83 6.83 -8.55 4.32
N GLY A 84 6.78 -7.29 4.75
CA GLY A 84 7.57 -6.76 5.86
C GLY A 84 9.05 -6.57 5.54
N ALA A 85 9.46 -6.54 4.27
CA ALA A 85 10.87 -6.34 3.91
C ALA A 85 11.44 -5.04 4.52
N TRP A 86 10.67 -3.95 4.51
CA TRP A 86 11.12 -2.67 5.06
C TRP A 86 11.22 -2.70 6.60
N ILE A 87 10.20 -3.22 7.30
CA ILE A 87 10.23 -3.30 8.77
C ILE A 87 11.36 -4.19 9.30
N ARG A 88 11.76 -5.22 8.54
CA ARG A 88 12.96 -6.05 8.85
C ARG A 88 14.25 -5.23 8.81
N ASN A 89 14.41 -4.36 7.82
CA ASN A 89 15.59 -3.49 7.73
C ASN A 89 15.60 -2.47 8.87
N MET A 90 14.44 -1.89 9.19
CA MET A 90 14.33 -0.89 10.25
C MET A 90 14.53 -1.48 11.64
N SER A 91 14.03 -2.69 11.89
CA SER A 91 14.25 -3.40 13.16
C SER A 91 15.71 -3.78 13.39
N ALA A 92 16.45 -4.11 12.33
CA ALA A 92 17.88 -4.35 12.41
C ALA A 92 18.66 -3.05 12.71
N GLN A 93 18.23 -1.92 12.16
CA GLN A 93 18.85 -0.60 12.39
C GLN A 93 18.51 -0.02 13.77
N PHE A 94 17.32 -0.31 14.29
CA PHE A 94 16.86 0.15 15.60
C PHE A 94 16.43 -1.04 16.47
N PRO A 95 17.38 -1.80 17.05
CA PRO A 95 17.07 -3.02 17.81
C PRO A 95 16.18 -2.79 19.04
N SER A 96 16.23 -1.59 19.63
CA SER A 96 15.39 -1.20 20.77
C SER A 96 14.01 -0.67 20.38
N CYS A 97 13.77 -0.41 19.09
CA CYS A 97 12.51 0.11 18.59
C CYS A 97 11.50 -1.03 18.37
N LYS A 98 10.23 -0.79 18.72
CA LYS A 98 9.12 -1.64 18.29
C LYS A 98 8.68 -1.19 16.89
N VAL A 99 8.89 -2.05 15.90
CA VAL A 99 8.54 -1.76 14.50
C VAL A 99 7.26 -2.51 14.15
N ARG A 100 6.22 -1.80 13.75
CA ARG A 100 4.96 -2.39 13.29
C ARG A 100 4.77 -2.13 11.81
N GLY A 101 4.26 -3.11 11.09
CA GLY A 101 3.68 -2.94 9.77
C GLY A 101 2.17 -3.12 9.83
N CYS A 102 1.44 -2.55 8.89
CA CYS A 102 0.05 -2.92 8.66
C CYS A 102 -0.22 -3.17 7.18
N GLU A 103 -1.11 -4.11 6.90
CA GLU A 103 -1.44 -4.52 5.53
C GLU A 103 -2.92 -4.98 5.46
N GLY A 104 -3.53 -4.83 4.28
CA GLY A 104 -4.92 -5.23 4.01
C GLY A 104 -5.12 -6.73 3.81
N PHE A 105 -4.05 -7.45 3.51
CA PHE A 105 -4.07 -8.88 3.18
C PHE A 105 -2.76 -9.55 3.58
N LEU A 106 -2.77 -10.88 3.71
CA LEU A 106 -1.56 -11.63 4.03
C LEU A 106 -0.67 -11.69 2.78
N VAL A 107 0.51 -11.07 2.86
CA VAL A 107 1.53 -11.19 1.82
C VAL A 107 2.68 -12.03 2.34
N GLY A 108 2.61 -13.33 2.09
CA GLY A 108 3.64 -14.26 2.54
C GLY A 108 3.38 -15.66 2.03
N ASP A 109 4.39 -16.23 1.40
CA ASP A 109 4.38 -17.59 0.89
C ASP A 109 4.91 -18.58 1.97
N LYS A 110 4.65 -19.87 1.80
CA LYS A 110 5.29 -20.93 2.61
C LYS A 110 6.81 -20.87 2.40
N GLY A 111 7.53 -20.22 3.32
CA GLY A 111 9.00 -20.12 3.25
C GLY A 111 9.60 -18.78 3.69
N MET A 112 8.78 -17.77 4.02
CA MET A 112 9.29 -16.53 4.62
C MET A 112 9.92 -16.80 6.00
N PRO A 113 11.11 -16.24 6.31
CA PRO A 113 11.65 -16.34 7.65
C PRO A 113 10.72 -15.66 8.67
N PRO A 114 10.71 -16.06 9.94
CA PRO A 114 9.93 -15.37 10.97
C PRO A 114 10.35 -13.90 11.07
N LEU A 115 9.41 -13.03 11.43
CA LEU A 115 9.75 -11.62 11.70
C LEU A 115 10.69 -11.53 12.91
N PRO A 116 11.61 -10.53 12.95
CA PRO A 116 12.40 -10.23 14.14
C PRO A 116 11.51 -10.03 15.37
N HIS A 117 12.03 -10.30 16.57
CA HIS A 117 11.28 -10.25 17.83
C HIS A 117 10.67 -8.87 18.14
N ASN A 118 11.23 -7.80 17.57
CA ASN A 118 10.75 -6.43 17.69
C ASN A 118 9.87 -5.98 16.50
N CYS A 119 9.49 -6.90 15.61
CA CYS A 119 8.61 -6.67 14.47
C CYS A 119 7.25 -7.37 14.61
N ARG A 120 6.20 -6.74 14.08
CA ARG A 120 4.89 -7.37 13.87
C ARG A 120 4.19 -6.74 12.67
N ILE A 121 3.39 -7.52 11.95
CA ILE A 121 2.46 -7.01 10.93
C ILE A 121 1.04 -7.23 11.43
N ASP A 122 0.23 -6.18 11.41
CA ASP A 122 -1.19 -6.22 11.73
C ASP A 122 -2.02 -6.26 10.43
N LEU A 123 -2.96 -7.20 10.35
CA LEU A 123 -3.91 -7.28 9.24
C LEU A 123 -5.08 -6.34 9.54
N ILE A 124 -5.22 -5.26 8.76
CA ILE A 124 -6.23 -4.22 8.99
C ILE A 124 -6.85 -3.75 7.67
N ASP A 125 -8.08 -3.25 7.74
CA ASP A 125 -8.72 -2.58 6.60
C ASP A 125 -8.07 -1.18 6.38
N LEU A 126 -7.19 -1.08 5.38
CA LEU A 126 -6.49 0.16 5.04
C LEU A 126 -7.43 1.24 4.46
N CYS A 127 -8.66 0.90 4.08
CA CYS A 127 -9.67 1.85 3.63
C CYS A 127 -10.43 2.51 4.79
N LYS A 128 -10.31 1.98 6.00
CA LYS A 128 -10.93 2.53 7.23
C LYS A 128 -9.95 3.31 8.08
N ARG A 129 -10.48 4.09 9.03
CA ARG A 129 -9.66 4.76 10.04
C ARG A 129 -8.74 3.73 10.71
N PHE A 130 -7.47 4.08 10.84
CA PHE A 130 -6.46 3.18 11.40
C PHE A 130 -6.74 2.93 12.90
N PRO A 131 -6.69 1.66 13.37
CA PRO A 131 -7.10 1.27 14.71
C PRO A 131 -6.02 1.54 15.78
N TYR A 132 -5.17 2.55 15.56
CA TYR A 132 -4.09 2.92 16.46
C TYR A 132 -4.46 4.16 17.26
N GLY A 133 -3.96 4.26 18.48
CA GLY A 133 -4.21 5.37 19.40
C GLY A 133 -3.48 6.65 19.00
N ASP A 134 -3.89 7.75 19.63
CA ASP A 134 -3.28 9.06 19.44
C ASP A 134 -1.86 9.07 20.03
N GLY A 135 -0.92 9.71 19.34
CA GLY A 135 0.45 9.83 19.84
C GLY A 135 1.20 8.50 20.00
N GLN A 136 0.77 7.44 19.32
CA GLN A 136 1.31 6.10 19.49
C GLN A 136 2.65 5.88 18.79
N PHE A 137 2.98 6.60 17.71
CA PHE A 137 4.21 6.35 16.94
C PHE A 137 5.11 7.58 16.90
N ASP A 138 6.42 7.36 16.96
CA ASP A 138 7.41 8.44 16.81
C ASP A 138 7.74 8.68 15.32
N TYR A 139 7.56 7.64 14.51
CA TYR A 139 7.78 7.68 13.07
C TYR A 139 6.76 6.81 12.33
N ILE A 140 6.15 7.37 11.29
CA ILE A 140 5.22 6.66 10.39
C ILE A 140 5.76 6.75 8.97
N HIS A 141 5.95 5.60 8.35
CA HIS A 141 6.36 5.45 6.95
C HIS A 141 5.19 4.90 6.13
N GLN A 142 5.03 5.38 4.91
CA GLN A 142 4.06 4.88 3.94
C GLN A 142 4.68 4.94 2.54
N ARG A 143 4.45 3.89 1.73
CA ARG A 143 5.04 3.84 0.38
C ARG A 143 4.12 3.20 -0.65
N LEU A 144 4.05 3.82 -1.84
CA LEU A 144 3.27 3.38 -3.00
C LEU A 144 1.76 3.20 -2.71
N MET A 145 1.22 3.99 -1.80
CA MET A 145 -0.21 3.91 -1.46
C MET A 145 -1.09 4.73 -2.42
N GLY A 146 -0.50 5.50 -3.34
CA GLY A 146 -1.26 6.24 -4.35
C GLY A 146 -2.08 5.38 -5.29
N PHE A 147 -1.71 4.12 -5.50
CA PHE A 147 -2.51 3.16 -6.28
C PHE A 147 -3.73 2.62 -5.54
N TYR A 148 -3.86 2.88 -4.25
CA TYR A 148 -4.90 2.29 -3.38
C TYR A 148 -5.67 3.35 -2.58
N THR A 149 -5.36 4.64 -2.77
CA THR A 149 -5.95 5.74 -1.99
C THR A 149 -6.77 6.63 -2.91
N SER A 150 -8.09 6.70 -2.68
CA SER A 150 -8.97 7.59 -3.43
C SER A 150 -8.68 9.06 -3.12
N ILE A 151 -9.12 9.95 -4.01
CA ILE A 151 -8.90 11.39 -3.88
C ILE A 151 -9.50 11.95 -2.58
N GLU A 152 -10.65 11.46 -2.15
CA GLU A 152 -11.33 11.86 -0.91
C GLU A 152 -10.62 11.33 0.33
N MET A 153 -9.99 10.16 0.22
CA MET A 153 -9.35 9.49 1.34
C MET A 153 -8.02 10.12 1.72
N TRP A 154 -7.29 10.74 0.80
CA TRP A 154 -5.99 11.33 1.07
C TRP A 154 -5.99 12.33 2.23
N ALA A 155 -6.97 13.24 2.28
CA ALA A 155 -7.08 14.22 3.37
C ALA A 155 -7.38 13.54 4.72
N LEU A 156 -8.21 12.49 4.71
CA LEU A 156 -8.52 11.71 5.92
C LEU A 156 -7.29 10.93 6.39
N ARG A 157 -6.52 10.36 5.46
CA ARG A 157 -5.27 9.64 5.77
C ARG A 157 -4.25 10.54 6.43
N MET A 158 -4.02 11.74 5.90
CA MET A 158 -3.06 12.68 6.52
C MET A 158 -3.49 13.10 7.93
N ARG A 159 -4.78 13.31 8.17
CA ARG A 159 -5.31 13.60 9.52
C ARG A 159 -5.10 12.43 10.47
N ASP A 160 -5.32 11.20 10.01
CA ASP A 160 -5.18 10.02 10.84
C ASP A 160 -3.71 9.74 11.17
N ILE A 161 -2.80 9.89 10.20
CA ILE A 161 -1.35 9.85 10.42
C ILE A 161 -0.92 10.92 11.43
N TYR A 162 -1.41 12.15 11.28
CA TYR A 162 -1.13 13.23 12.24
C TYR A 162 -1.57 12.88 13.66
N ARG A 163 -2.76 12.31 13.81
CA ARG A 163 -3.31 11.87 15.09
C ARG A 163 -2.43 10.79 15.75
N MET A 164 -2.04 9.77 14.99
CA MET A 164 -1.26 8.63 15.47
C MET A 164 0.20 8.98 15.82
N LEU A 165 0.74 10.07 15.26
CA LEU A 165 2.08 10.53 15.59
C LEU A 165 2.15 11.21 16.96
N SER A 166 3.19 10.90 17.73
CA SER A 166 3.55 11.62 18.95
C SER A 166 3.98 13.06 18.59
N PRO A 167 3.78 14.05 19.49
CA PRO A 167 4.36 15.38 19.31
C PRO A 167 5.85 15.32 19.00
N GLY A 168 6.31 16.08 18.01
CA GLY A 168 7.69 16.05 17.52
C GLY A 168 8.03 14.89 16.57
N GLY A 169 7.14 13.92 16.38
CA GLY A 169 7.33 12.77 15.49
C GLY A 169 7.27 13.10 14.00
N TYR A 170 7.71 12.16 13.16
CA TYR A 170 7.83 12.33 11.72
C TYR A 170 6.91 11.41 10.91
N VAL A 171 6.38 11.93 9.82
CA VAL A 171 5.84 11.12 8.72
C VAL A 171 6.81 11.15 7.54
N GLU A 172 6.97 10.01 6.87
CA GLU A 172 7.61 9.91 5.55
C GLU A 172 6.70 9.18 4.57
N LEU A 173 6.47 9.81 3.41
CA LEU A 173 5.66 9.28 2.31
C LEU A 173 6.54 9.15 1.08
N VAL A 174 6.50 7.99 0.44
CA VAL A 174 7.26 7.73 -0.79
C VAL A 174 6.35 7.21 -1.88
N GLU A 175 6.16 8.02 -2.91
CA GLU A 175 5.20 7.73 -3.99
C GLU A 175 5.88 7.74 -5.36
N LEU A 176 5.32 6.95 -6.28
CA LEU A 176 5.72 6.94 -7.68
C LEU A 176 4.91 8.01 -8.41
N ASP A 177 5.59 8.92 -9.11
CA ASP A 177 4.92 9.84 -10.02
C ASP A 177 4.33 9.06 -11.20
N PRO A 178 3.08 9.31 -11.59
CA PRO A 178 2.41 8.51 -12.62
C PRO A 178 2.93 8.74 -14.05
N ASP A 179 3.67 9.82 -14.29
CA ASP A 179 4.18 10.15 -15.62
C ASP A 179 5.68 9.84 -15.71
N PRO A 180 6.10 8.81 -16.48
CA PRO A 180 7.51 8.60 -16.75
C PRO A 180 8.08 9.72 -17.64
N VAL A 181 9.39 9.94 -17.52
CA VAL A 181 10.14 10.92 -18.33
C VAL A 181 11.04 10.22 -19.34
N HIS A 182 11.33 10.89 -20.45
CA HIS A 182 12.10 10.30 -21.56
C HIS A 182 11.45 9.00 -22.10
N CYS A 183 10.11 8.95 -22.09
CA CYS A 183 9.33 7.79 -22.52
C CYS A 183 8.90 7.88 -23.98
N GLY A 184 8.69 6.72 -24.61
CA GLY A 184 8.13 6.62 -25.95
C GLY A 184 6.59 6.62 -25.94
N GLN A 185 5.99 6.42 -27.11
CA GLN A 185 4.54 6.51 -27.28
C GLN A 185 3.81 5.36 -26.58
N SER A 186 4.36 4.15 -26.61
CA SER A 186 3.78 2.98 -25.94
C SER A 186 3.74 3.20 -24.43
N ALA A 187 4.85 3.66 -23.86
CA ALA A 187 4.93 3.97 -22.43
C ALA A 187 3.94 5.07 -21.99
N MET A 188 3.75 6.12 -22.80
CA MET A 188 2.75 7.15 -22.54
C MET A 188 1.32 6.59 -22.63
N ALA A 189 1.04 5.74 -23.62
CA ALA A 189 -0.27 5.13 -23.81
C ALA A 189 -0.67 4.22 -22.64
N VAL A 190 0.23 3.34 -22.19
CA VAL A 190 0.00 2.47 -21.02
C VAL A 190 -0.32 3.29 -19.78
N ASN A 191 0.51 4.30 -19.47
CA ASN A 191 0.29 5.13 -18.27
C ASN A 191 -0.96 6.00 -18.39
N GLY A 192 -1.28 6.49 -19.58
CA GLY A 192 -2.53 7.20 -19.87
C GLY A 192 -3.75 6.33 -19.56
N TRP A 193 -3.76 5.10 -20.07
CA TRP A 193 -4.82 4.13 -19.83
C TRP A 193 -4.97 3.77 -18.35
N ILE A 194 -3.85 3.49 -17.66
CA ILE A 194 -3.88 3.17 -16.22
C ILE A 194 -4.47 4.32 -15.42
N LYS A 195 -4.03 5.57 -15.69
CA LYS A 195 -4.56 6.76 -15.03
C LYS A 195 -6.05 6.92 -15.26
N GLU A 196 -6.52 6.76 -16.50
CA GLU A 196 -7.94 6.86 -16.83
C GLU A 196 -8.78 5.82 -16.06
N LYS A 197 -8.32 4.56 -16.04
CA LYS A 197 -9.04 3.48 -15.34
C LYS A 197 -9.09 3.66 -13.83
N LEU A 198 -7.98 4.08 -13.23
CA LEU A 198 -7.94 4.34 -11.80
C LEU A 198 -8.74 5.60 -11.42
N LEU A 199 -8.71 6.64 -12.26
CA LEU A 199 -9.52 7.83 -12.05
C LEU A 199 -11.02 7.52 -12.11
N GLY A 200 -11.44 6.64 -13.03
CA GLY A 200 -12.81 6.13 -13.08
C GLY A 200 -13.26 5.43 -11.79
N ASN A 201 -12.31 4.94 -10.99
CA ASN A 201 -12.51 4.32 -9.68
C ASN A 201 -12.22 5.28 -8.50
N GLY A 202 -12.12 6.58 -8.76
CA GLY A 202 -11.87 7.61 -7.74
C GLY A 202 -10.41 7.74 -7.28
N ILE A 203 -9.48 7.02 -7.92
CA ILE A 203 -8.04 7.07 -7.62
C ILE A 203 -7.35 7.97 -8.63
N ASP A 204 -7.08 9.21 -8.24
CA ASP A 204 -6.25 10.13 -9.01
C ASP A 204 -4.76 9.92 -8.64
N LEU A 205 -4.01 9.24 -9.52
CA LEU A 205 -2.58 9.05 -9.32
C LEU A 205 -1.80 10.38 -9.30
N GLY A 206 -2.33 11.45 -9.88
CA GLY A 206 -1.75 12.79 -9.84
C GLY A 206 -1.77 13.41 -8.45
N ALA A 207 -2.61 12.91 -7.53
CA ALA A 207 -2.74 13.42 -6.16
C ALA A 207 -1.42 13.34 -5.37
N VAL A 208 -0.55 12.37 -5.69
CA VAL A 208 0.76 12.19 -5.04
C VAL A 208 1.68 13.40 -5.19
N ARG A 209 1.43 14.28 -6.18
CA ARG A 209 2.19 15.52 -6.40
C ARG A 209 1.87 16.62 -5.39
N TYR A 210 0.77 16.49 -4.65
CA TYR A 210 0.24 17.51 -3.75
C TYR A 210 0.26 17.11 -2.27
N LEU A 211 1.01 16.06 -1.92
CA LEU A 211 1.07 15.56 -0.55
C LEU A 211 1.65 16.59 0.44
N ASP A 212 2.54 17.48 0.01
CA ASP A 212 3.03 18.60 0.81
C ASP A 212 1.89 19.52 1.28
N LYS A 213 0.91 19.79 0.41
CA LYS A 213 -0.26 20.61 0.74
C LYS A 213 -1.19 19.88 1.70
N LEU A 214 -1.39 18.58 1.50
CA LEU A 214 -2.25 17.77 2.38
C LEU A 214 -1.64 17.56 3.76
N LEU A 215 -0.32 17.39 3.84
CA LEU A 215 0.43 17.38 5.09
C LEU A 215 0.26 18.71 5.83
N ARG A 216 0.43 19.84 5.13
CA ARG A 216 0.21 21.16 5.72
C ARG A 216 -1.22 21.34 6.24
N LEU A 217 -2.21 20.91 5.46
CA LEU A 217 -3.62 20.96 5.84
C LEU A 217 -3.93 20.12 7.09
N ALA A 218 -3.24 19.00 7.27
CA ALA A 218 -3.38 18.16 8.46
C ALA A 218 -2.69 18.72 9.72
N GLY A 219 -1.88 19.79 9.58
CA GLY A 219 -1.20 20.46 10.70
C GLY A 219 0.29 20.15 10.81
N PHE A 220 0.88 19.45 9.83
CA PHE A 220 2.31 19.20 9.83
C PHE A 220 3.13 20.48 9.55
N THR A 221 4.33 20.50 10.11
CA THR A 221 5.35 21.55 9.96
C THR A 221 6.64 20.96 9.40
N ASP A 222 7.64 21.80 9.10
CA ASP A 222 8.94 21.36 8.56
C ASP A 222 8.79 20.38 7.39
N ILE A 223 7.95 20.75 6.41
CA ILE A 223 7.61 19.90 5.28
C ILE A 223 8.70 19.99 4.23
N HIS A 224 9.28 18.84 3.90
CA HIS A 224 10.27 18.70 2.84
C HIS A 224 9.71 17.81 1.73
N HIS A 225 10.07 18.15 0.49
CA HIS A 225 9.74 17.38 -0.69
C HIS A 225 10.99 17.25 -1.57
N HIS A 226 11.28 16.04 -2.02
CA HIS A 226 12.36 15.75 -2.93
C HIS A 226 11.89 14.79 -4.02
N ALA A 227 12.22 15.08 -5.27
CA ALA A 227 11.94 14.23 -6.41
C ALA A 227 13.24 13.64 -6.95
N VAL A 228 13.27 12.32 -7.14
CA VAL A 228 14.41 11.58 -7.67
C VAL A 228 14.01 10.92 -8.98
N GLU A 229 14.69 11.27 -10.05
CA GLU A 229 14.58 10.56 -11.32
C GLU A 229 15.37 9.24 -11.23
N VAL A 230 14.72 8.13 -11.60
CA VAL A 230 15.29 6.80 -11.58
C VAL A 230 15.12 6.16 -12.95
N PRO A 231 16.23 5.84 -13.65
CA PRO A 231 16.17 5.16 -14.94
C PRO A 231 15.45 3.80 -14.84
N MET A 232 14.63 3.51 -15.86
CA MET A 232 14.03 2.22 -16.15
C MET A 232 14.86 1.54 -17.25
N GLY A 233 15.40 0.34 -16.96
CA GLY A 233 16.34 -0.32 -17.89
C GLY A 233 17.78 0.24 -17.84
N GLY A 234 18.59 -0.09 -18.83
CA GLY A 234 19.96 0.44 -19.02
C GLY A 234 21.11 -0.52 -18.72
N GLY A 235 21.05 -1.79 -19.17
CA GLY A 235 22.15 -2.80 -19.19
C GLY A 235 23.03 -2.97 -17.91
N THR A 236 23.13 -4.18 -17.35
CA THR A 236 23.98 -4.60 -16.17
C THR A 236 23.92 -3.77 -14.87
N LEU A 237 23.40 -2.55 -14.87
CA LEU A 237 23.21 -1.74 -13.68
C LEU A 237 21.99 -2.25 -12.90
N ALA A 238 22.25 -2.84 -11.73
CA ALA A 238 21.25 -3.44 -10.85
C ALA A 238 20.03 -2.55 -10.54
N ARG A 239 20.17 -1.21 -10.63
CA ARG A 239 19.09 -0.25 -10.33
C ARG A 239 17.98 -0.21 -11.38
N GLY A 240 18.33 -0.19 -12.67
CA GLY A 240 17.35 -0.09 -13.75
C GLY A 240 16.50 -1.35 -13.90
N GLN A 241 17.12 -2.53 -13.70
CA GLN A 241 16.41 -3.82 -13.68
C GLN A 241 15.49 -3.98 -12.47
N VAL A 242 15.93 -3.49 -11.30
CA VAL A 242 15.10 -3.45 -10.08
C VAL A 242 13.87 -2.56 -10.32
N MET A 243 14.07 -1.40 -10.94
CA MET A 243 12.96 -0.48 -11.21
C MET A 243 11.97 -1.06 -12.22
N LEU A 244 12.47 -1.67 -13.29
CA LEU A 244 11.63 -2.34 -14.28
C LEU A 244 10.79 -3.46 -13.64
N ARG A 245 11.38 -4.28 -12.77
CA ARG A 245 10.63 -5.31 -12.03
C ARG A 245 9.54 -4.73 -11.14
N LEU A 246 9.80 -3.61 -10.49
CA LEU A 246 8.80 -2.94 -9.65
C LEU A 246 7.64 -2.43 -10.49
N VAL A 247 7.92 -1.73 -11.59
CA VAL A 247 6.90 -1.18 -12.48
C VAL A 247 6.06 -2.30 -13.09
N ASN A 248 6.69 -3.38 -13.56
CA ASN A 248 5.98 -4.55 -14.09
C ASN A 248 5.08 -5.20 -13.03
N LEU A 249 5.52 -5.26 -11.77
CA LEU A 249 4.69 -5.77 -10.67
C LEU A 249 3.48 -4.87 -10.40
N ILE A 250 3.68 -3.55 -10.39
CA ILE A 250 2.60 -2.57 -10.21
C ILE A 250 1.59 -2.71 -11.35
N TYR A 251 2.04 -2.68 -12.60
CA TYR A 251 1.16 -2.82 -13.77
C TYR A 251 0.39 -4.14 -13.71
N SER A 252 1.07 -5.27 -13.54
CA SER A 252 0.40 -6.59 -13.46
C SER A 252 -0.68 -6.62 -12.38
N SER A 253 -0.44 -5.98 -11.23
CA SER A 253 -1.41 -5.94 -10.13
C SER A 253 -2.66 -5.09 -10.46
N ILE A 254 -2.47 -3.94 -11.10
CA ILE A 254 -3.58 -3.05 -11.53
C ILE A 254 -4.41 -3.74 -12.61
N TYR A 255 -3.75 -4.31 -13.61
CA TYR A 255 -4.42 -5.02 -14.70
C TYR A 255 -5.22 -6.22 -14.20
N GLY A 256 -4.65 -7.04 -13.32
CA GLY A 256 -5.36 -8.17 -12.72
C GLY A 256 -6.65 -7.73 -12.02
N ALA A 257 -6.57 -6.66 -11.22
CA ALA A 257 -7.74 -6.12 -10.52
C ALA A 257 -8.82 -5.59 -11.48
N LEU A 258 -8.42 -4.88 -12.55
CA LEU A 258 -9.35 -4.32 -13.54
C LEU A 258 -10.03 -5.41 -14.38
N LEU A 259 -9.33 -6.51 -14.70
CA LEU A 259 -9.92 -7.63 -15.44
C LEU A 259 -10.93 -8.41 -14.60
N ASP A 260 -10.63 -8.63 -13.32
CA ASP A 260 -11.55 -9.28 -12.39
C ASP A 260 -12.87 -8.49 -12.28
N GLU A 261 -12.79 -7.16 -12.22
CA GLU A 261 -13.96 -6.28 -12.20
C GLU A 261 -14.79 -6.36 -13.50
N ALA A 262 -14.12 -6.32 -14.66
CA ALA A 262 -14.79 -6.45 -15.96
C ALA A 262 -15.47 -7.82 -16.14
N SER A 263 -14.90 -8.88 -15.55
CA SER A 263 -15.48 -10.22 -15.57
C SER A 263 -16.78 -10.31 -14.75
N LYS A 264 -16.82 -9.69 -13.56
CA LYS A 264 -17.99 -9.62 -12.68
C LYS A 264 -19.15 -8.81 -13.29
N SER A 265 -18.82 -7.74 -14.03
CA SER A 265 -19.81 -6.95 -14.76
C SER A 265 -20.53 -7.77 -15.85
N LYS A 266 -19.83 -8.72 -16.50
CA LYS A 266 -20.40 -9.57 -17.55
C LYS A 266 -21.25 -10.72 -17.04
N THR A 267 -21.03 -11.18 -15.80
CA THR A 267 -21.81 -12.27 -15.18
C THR A 267 -23.10 -11.81 -14.51
N GLY A 268 -23.45 -10.52 -14.60
CA GLY A 268 -24.73 -9.98 -14.15
C GLY A 268 -24.76 -9.53 -12.68
N GLU A 269 -23.63 -9.55 -11.97
CA GLU A 269 -23.51 -8.97 -10.63
C GLU A 269 -23.24 -7.45 -10.71
N ALA A 270 -24.19 -6.70 -11.25
CA ALA A 270 -24.07 -5.24 -11.32
C ALA A 270 -24.59 -4.59 -10.02
N ALA A 271 -23.69 -4.01 -9.22
CA ALA A 271 -24.07 -2.89 -8.36
C ALA A 271 -24.29 -1.67 -9.25
N THR A 272 -25.47 -1.09 -9.16
CA THR A 272 -25.91 0.04 -9.98
C THR A 272 -25.11 1.30 -9.63
N THR A 273 -24.41 1.89 -10.60
CA THR A 273 -24.06 3.31 -10.53
C THR A 273 -23.99 3.90 -11.94
N ALA A 274 -24.81 4.92 -12.17
CA ALA A 274 -25.00 5.55 -13.47
C ALA A 274 -23.84 6.50 -13.81
N MET A 275 -23.33 6.40 -15.04
CA MET A 275 -22.36 7.32 -15.64
C MET A 275 -23.01 8.68 -16.00
N PRO A 276 -22.40 9.84 -15.71
CA PRO A 276 -22.79 11.10 -16.31
C PRO A 276 -22.21 11.23 -17.73
N LYS A 277 -23.04 11.70 -18.67
CA LYS A 277 -22.64 11.91 -20.08
C LYS A 277 -21.94 13.27 -20.26
N GLY A 278 -20.86 13.24 -21.05
CA GLY A 278 -20.39 14.37 -21.86
C GLY A 278 -18.94 14.76 -21.62
N HIS A 279 -18.07 14.51 -22.60
CA HIS A 279 -17.25 15.50 -23.35
C HIS A 279 -16.54 14.75 -24.50
N GLU A 280 -16.39 15.42 -25.64
CA GLU A 280 -15.89 14.87 -26.91
C GLU A 280 -14.48 14.27 -26.80
N ARG A 281 -14.30 13.10 -27.43
CA ARG A 281 -13.05 12.35 -27.48
C ARG A 281 -12.17 12.88 -28.62
N ASP A 282 -11.10 13.58 -28.30
CA ASP A 282 -9.95 13.65 -29.20
C ASP A 282 -9.11 12.36 -29.05
N SER A 283 -8.63 11.89 -30.19
CA SER A 283 -8.09 10.54 -30.46
C SER A 283 -7.03 10.05 -29.47
N VAL A 284 -7.46 9.30 -28.46
CA VAL A 284 -6.63 8.28 -27.79
C VAL A 284 -6.88 6.98 -28.56
N MET A 285 -5.81 6.27 -28.98
CA MET A 285 -5.94 4.93 -29.57
C MET A 285 -6.90 4.11 -28.71
N GLU A 286 -7.99 3.62 -29.30
CA GLU A 286 -8.85 2.64 -28.64
C GLU A 286 -8.02 1.39 -28.40
N LEU A 287 -7.41 1.32 -27.20
CA LEU A 287 -6.78 0.12 -26.71
C LEU A 287 -7.89 -0.92 -26.59
N SER A 288 -7.86 -1.89 -27.51
CA SER A 288 -8.78 -3.01 -27.49
C SER A 288 -8.70 -3.69 -26.13
N SER A 289 -9.88 -4.03 -25.62
CA SER A 289 -10.11 -4.47 -24.23
C SER A 289 -9.56 -5.88 -23.90
N SER A 290 -8.54 -6.35 -24.62
CA SER A 290 -7.99 -7.70 -24.47
C SER A 290 -6.63 -7.69 -23.75
N TRP A 291 -6.36 -8.76 -23.01
CA TRP A 291 -5.11 -8.98 -22.26
C TRP A 291 -3.88 -9.06 -23.18
N GLU A 292 -4.05 -9.59 -24.39
CA GLU A 292 -2.99 -9.75 -25.39
C GLU A 292 -2.50 -8.37 -25.87
N ASP A 293 -3.42 -7.43 -26.13
CA ASP A 293 -3.08 -6.08 -26.56
C ASP A 293 -2.31 -5.28 -25.47
N CYS A 294 -2.63 -5.51 -24.20
CA CYS A 294 -1.90 -4.89 -23.09
C CYS A 294 -0.52 -5.51 -22.87
N HIS A 295 -0.37 -6.83 -23.09
CA HIS A 295 0.93 -7.48 -23.03
C HIS A 295 1.85 -6.97 -24.13
N ASP A 296 1.37 -6.95 -25.37
CA ASP A 296 2.14 -6.47 -26.52
C ASP A 296 2.52 -4.99 -26.33
N LEU A 297 1.63 -4.19 -25.74
CA LEU A 297 1.92 -2.79 -25.43
C LEU A 297 2.91 -2.61 -24.27
N MET A 298 2.86 -3.47 -23.25
CA MET A 298 3.85 -3.48 -22.17
C MET A 298 5.23 -3.92 -22.68
N ASP A 299 5.29 -4.92 -23.54
CA ASP A 299 6.53 -5.39 -24.16
C ASP A 299 7.11 -4.29 -25.08
N ALA A 300 6.27 -3.64 -25.89
CA ALA A 300 6.67 -2.48 -26.70
C ALA A 300 7.15 -1.29 -25.83
N ALA A 301 6.47 -1.01 -24.72
CA ALA A 301 6.91 0.00 -23.76
C ALA A 301 8.26 -0.37 -23.12
N GLN A 302 8.50 -1.66 -22.87
CA GLN A 302 9.76 -2.13 -22.32
C GLN A 302 10.92 -1.97 -23.31
N ASP A 303 10.70 -2.26 -24.59
CA ASP A 303 11.68 -1.99 -25.65
C ASP A 303 11.99 -0.49 -25.78
N GLU A 304 10.95 0.35 -25.66
CA GLU A 304 11.10 1.81 -25.63
C GLU A 304 11.89 2.30 -24.41
N PHE A 305 11.79 1.64 -23.25
CA PHE A 305 12.49 2.09 -22.03
C PHE A 305 14.00 2.13 -22.22
N GLU A 306 14.57 1.08 -22.81
CA GLU A 306 16.00 1.00 -23.07
C GLU A 306 16.40 2.01 -24.17
N ALA A 307 15.65 2.05 -25.27
CA ALA A 307 15.97 2.90 -26.42
C ALA A 307 15.91 4.39 -26.07
N ASN A 308 14.90 4.80 -25.30
CA ASN A 308 14.66 6.19 -24.96
C ASN A 308 15.31 6.64 -23.65
N ARG A 309 15.97 5.71 -22.93
CA ARG A 309 16.55 5.93 -21.59
C ARG A 309 15.47 6.45 -20.63
N THR A 310 14.32 5.80 -20.66
CA THR A 310 13.14 6.21 -19.89
C THR A 310 13.44 6.16 -18.40
N SER A 311 12.91 7.11 -17.65
CA SER A 311 12.99 7.13 -16.19
C SER A 311 11.61 7.31 -15.58
N VAL A 312 11.49 6.96 -14.30
CA VAL A 312 10.35 7.34 -13.45
C VAL A 312 10.81 8.32 -12.37
N ILE A 313 9.87 9.10 -11.85
CA ILE A 313 10.14 10.01 -10.74
C ILE A 313 9.59 9.41 -9.45
N PHE A 314 10.44 9.25 -8.44
CA PHE A 314 10.01 9.00 -7.07
C PHE A 314 9.91 10.30 -6.30
N ARG A 315 8.80 10.49 -5.60
CA ARG A 315 8.56 11.64 -4.73
C ARG A 315 8.65 11.22 -3.28
N PHE A 316 9.51 11.90 -2.56
CA PHE A 316 9.74 11.72 -1.14
C PHE A 316 9.20 12.95 -0.43
N TYR A 317 8.33 12.74 0.54
CA TYR A 317 7.84 13.76 1.44
C TYR A 317 8.18 13.35 2.85
N TRP A 318 8.71 14.25 3.67
CA TRP A 318 8.70 14.05 5.11
C TRP A 318 8.32 15.35 5.81
N ALA A 319 7.65 15.20 6.94
CA ALA A 319 7.15 16.33 7.70
C ALA A 319 7.09 15.99 9.19
N ARG A 320 7.08 17.03 10.02
CA ARG A 320 7.12 16.92 11.47
C ARG A 320 5.82 17.35 12.11
N LYS A 321 5.31 16.56 13.05
CA LYS A 321 4.25 17.00 13.95
C LYS A 321 4.84 17.97 14.99
N PRO A 322 4.26 19.16 15.21
CA PRO A 322 4.72 20.09 16.24
C PRO A 322 4.81 19.46 17.64
N LEU A 323 5.59 20.07 18.53
CA LEU A 323 5.84 19.56 19.89
C LEU A 323 4.69 19.81 20.90
N GLU A 324 3.61 20.48 20.48
CA GLU A 324 2.67 21.24 21.33
C GLU A 324 3.23 22.58 21.82
#